data_AF-A0A0C2CPS1-F1
#
_entry.id   AF-A0A0C2CPS1-F1
#
_cell.length_a   1.000
_cell.length_b   1.000
_cell.length_c   1.000
_cell.angle_alpha   90.00
_cell.angle_beta   90.00
_cell.angle_gamma   90.00
#
_symmetry.space_group_name_H-M   'P 1'
#
loop_
_entity.id
_entity.type
_entity.pdbx_description
1 polymer ?
#
loop_
_entity_poly.entity_id
_entity_poly.type
_entity_poly.pdbx_seq_one_letter_code
_entity_poly.pdbx_strand_id
1 'polypeptide(L)'
;MRERYGVVHIQEKMREQRLRWFGHVLRATEQSVEKIAHEFEVPGKRPRGRPRQRWADTLHKDLKIVGLHPDQAHDRSKCEFKYL
;
A
#
# COMPACT_ATOMS: atom_id res chain seq x y z
N MET A 1 18.84 6.08 -20.81
CA MET A 1 19.22 7.27 -20.02
C MET A 1 18.92 7.09 -18.53
N ARG A 2 17.67 6.82 -18.12
CA ARG A 2 17.29 6.62 -16.70
C ARG A 2 18.03 5.48 -15.98
N GLU A 3 18.16 4.35 -16.64
CA GLU A 3 18.84 3.14 -16.14
C GLU A 3 20.34 3.38 -15.88
N ARG A 4 20.96 4.27 -16.67
CA ARG A 4 22.37 4.66 -16.53
C ARG A 4 22.62 5.50 -15.27
N TYR A 5 21.59 6.11 -14.70
CA TYR A 5 21.65 6.95 -13.50
C TYR A 5 20.95 6.30 -12.29
N GLY A 6 20.56 5.02 -12.37
CA GLY A 6 19.86 4.33 -11.27
C GLY A 6 18.49 4.91 -10.92
N VAL A 7 17.85 5.64 -11.84
CA VAL A 7 16.58 6.33 -11.54
C VAL A 7 15.42 5.36 -11.68
N VAL A 8 14.79 5.04 -10.54
CA VAL A 8 13.57 4.23 -10.41
C VAL A 8 12.39 4.83 -11.19
N HIS A 9 11.48 3.99 -11.69
CA HIS A 9 10.23 4.50 -12.23
C HIS A 9 9.38 5.13 -11.12
N ILE A 10 8.71 6.24 -11.42
CA ILE A 10 7.86 6.95 -10.45
C ILE A 10 6.77 6.05 -9.85
N GLN A 11 6.26 5.09 -10.63
CA GLN A 11 5.25 4.14 -10.18
C GLN A 11 5.76 3.23 -9.06
N GLU A 12 7.02 2.80 -9.14
CA GLU A 12 7.67 2.00 -8.10
C GLU A 12 7.85 2.83 -6.84
N LYS A 13 8.31 4.08 -6.97
CA LYS A 13 8.48 4.96 -5.81
C LYS A 13 7.14 5.30 -5.13
N MET A 14 6.10 5.54 -5.93
CA MET A 14 4.76 5.74 -5.39
C MET A 14 4.27 4.48 -4.66
N ARG A 15 4.50 3.28 -5.21
CA ARG A 15 4.15 2.01 -4.56
C ARG A 15 4.85 1.84 -3.23
N GLU A 16 6.16 2.05 -3.20
CA GLU A 16 6.97 1.96 -1.98
C GLU A 16 6.39 2.85 -0.88
N GLN A 17 6.07 4.11 -1.18
CA GLN A 17 5.50 5.04 -0.20
C GLN A 17 4.14 4.58 0.33
N ARG A 18 3.27 4.03 -0.55
CA ARG A 18 1.98 3.48 -0.12
C ARG A 18 2.14 2.28 0.81
N LEU A 19 3.05 1.35 0.48
CA LEU A 19 3.33 0.18 1.30
C LEU A 19 4.01 0.54 2.63
N ARG A 20 4.89 1.54 2.62
CA ARG A 20 5.52 2.07 3.84
C ARG A 20 4.49 2.67 4.79
N TRP A 21 3.56 3.46 4.27
CA TRP A 21 2.44 4.00 5.04
C TRP A 21 1.55 2.87 5.56
N PHE A 22 1.21 1.89 4.73
CA PHE A 22 0.41 0.74 5.16
C PHE A 22 1.07 -0.04 6.30
N GLY A 23 2.37 -0.32 6.20
CA GLY A 23 3.10 -0.94 7.31
C GLY A 23 3.10 -0.08 8.58
N HIS A 24 3.10 1.26 8.46
CA HIS A 24 2.92 2.15 9.61
C HIS A 24 1.54 2.00 10.25
N VAL A 25 0.47 1.94 9.44
CA VAL A 25 -0.90 1.68 9.92
C VAL A 25 -1.00 0.34 10.64
N LEU A 26 -0.41 -0.73 10.09
CA LEU A 26 -0.41 -2.06 10.71
C LEU A 26 0.35 -2.14 12.04
N ARG A 27 1.23 -1.17 12.31
CA ARG A 27 1.98 -1.05 13.57
C ARG A 27 1.34 -0.07 14.54
N ALA A 28 0.37 0.72 14.09
CA ALA A 28 -0.29 1.69 14.92
C ALA A 28 -1.19 0.99 15.95
N THR A 29 -1.48 1.69 17.04
CA THR A 29 -2.36 1.15 18.09
C THR A 29 -3.79 1.02 17.57
N GLU A 30 -4.57 0.11 18.14
CA GLU A 30 -5.98 -0.11 17.75
C GLU A 30 -6.85 1.14 17.90
N GLN A 31 -6.48 2.06 18.79
CA GLN A 31 -7.19 3.32 19.02
C GLN A 31 -6.69 4.48 18.12
N SER A 32 -5.64 4.24 17.34
CA SER A 32 -5.08 5.25 16.45
C SER A 32 -6.05 5.56 15.31
N VAL A 33 -6.08 6.82 14.89
CA VAL A 33 -7.00 7.29 13.85
C VAL A 33 -6.72 6.57 12.52
N GLU A 34 -5.45 6.33 12.22
CA GLU A 34 -5.00 5.66 11.01
C GLU A 34 -5.47 4.20 10.94
N LYS A 35 -5.43 3.46 12.06
CA LYS A 35 -5.88 2.08 12.16
C LYS A 35 -7.40 1.98 12.04
N ILE A 36 -8.12 2.81 12.80
CA ILE A 36 -9.58 2.91 12.74
C ILE A 36 -10.05 3.26 11.32
N ALA A 37 -9.46 4.27 10.69
CA ALA A 37 -9.83 4.70 9.35
C ALA A 37 -9.53 3.63 8.28
N HIS A 38 -8.49 2.82 8.48
CA HIS A 38 -8.15 1.73 7.58
C HIS A 38 -9.13 0.55 7.68
N GLU A 39 -9.55 0.20 8.90
CA GLU A 39 -10.48 -0.89 9.17
C GLU A 39 -11.94 -0.51 8.92
N PHE A 40 -12.25 0.78 8.89
CA PHE A 40 -13.59 1.29 8.65
C PHE A 40 -14.10 0.91 7.26
N GLU A 41 -15.18 0.13 7.21
CA GLU A 41 -15.90 -0.18 5.98
C GLU A 41 -17.18 0.65 5.88
N VAL A 42 -17.29 1.42 4.78
CA VAL A 42 -18.52 2.17 4.48
C VAL A 42 -19.62 1.18 4.05
N PRO A 43 -20.75 1.12 4.76
CA PRO A 43 -21.85 0.22 4.41
C PRO A 43 -22.45 0.58 3.03
N GLY A 44 -22.89 -0.45 2.31
CA GLY A 44 -23.54 -0.30 1.00
C GLY A 44 -22.84 -1.07 -0.12
N LYS A 45 -23.52 -1.18 -1.26
CA LYS A 45 -23.00 -1.90 -2.44
C LYS A 45 -22.23 -0.93 -3.35
N ARG A 46 -21.15 -1.43 -3.95
CA ARG A 46 -20.45 -0.67 -5.01
C ARG A 46 -21.37 -0.53 -6.23
N PRO A 47 -21.37 0.63 -6.92
CA PRO A 47 -22.17 0.79 -8.13
C PRO A 47 -21.71 -0.20 -9.21
N ARG A 48 -22.67 -0.65 -10.03
CA ARG A 48 -22.38 -1.50 -11.20
C ARG A 48 -21.59 -0.70 -12.23
N GLY A 49 -20.75 -1.38 -13.00
CA GLY A 49 -19.90 -0.77 -14.03
C GLY A 49 -18.48 -0.52 -13.52
N ARG A 50 -17.95 0.70 -13.74
CA ARG A 50 -16.61 1.11 -13.29
C ARG A 50 -16.72 1.93 -11.99
N PRO A 51 -16.75 1.28 -10.81
CA PRO A 51 -16.68 2.01 -9.55
C PRO A 51 -15.36 2.77 -9.45
N ARG A 52 -15.36 3.86 -8.68
CA ARG A 52 -14.13 4.60 -8.37
C ARG A 52 -13.16 3.68 -7.62
N GLN A 53 -11.88 3.77 -7.98
CA GLN A 53 -10.81 3.02 -7.32
C GLN A 53 -10.66 3.53 -5.89
N ARG A 54 -10.78 2.62 -4.91
CA ARG A 54 -10.51 2.93 -3.51
C ARG A 54 -9.01 2.82 -3.22
N TRP A 55 -8.61 3.39 -2.09
CA TRP A 55 -7.26 3.20 -1.56
C TRP A 55 -6.93 1.71 -1.38
N ALA A 56 -7.83 0.95 -0.73
CA ALA A 56 -7.67 -0.48 -0.52
C ALA A 56 -7.47 -1.27 -1.83
N ASP A 57 -8.19 -0.93 -2.90
CA ASP A 57 -8.02 -1.61 -4.19
C ASP A 57 -6.62 -1.40 -4.77
N THR A 58 -6.04 -0.20 -4.58
CA THR A 58 -4.66 0.12 -5.00
C THR A 58 -3.65 -0.64 -4.17
N LEU A 59 -3.85 -0.65 -2.85
CA LEU A 59 -2.97 -1.35 -1.91
C LEU A 59 -2.90 -2.85 -2.21
N HIS A 60 -4.04 -3.50 -2.46
CA HIS A 60 -4.07 -4.92 -2.85
C HIS A 60 -3.30 -5.20 -4.15
N LYS A 61 -3.40 -4.30 -5.14
CA LYS A 61 -2.62 -4.42 -6.37
C LYS A 61 -1.12 -4.29 -6.10
N ASP A 62 -0.72 -3.34 -5.28
CA ASP A 62 0.69 -3.14 -4.92
C ASP A 62 1.28 -4.32 -4.19
N LEU A 63 0.57 -4.86 -3.19
CA LEU A 63 0.94 -6.07 -2.48
C LEU A 63 1.09 -7.25 -3.44
N LYS A 64 0.16 -7.41 -4.39
CA LYS A 64 0.23 -8.47 -5.42
C LYS A 64 1.42 -8.30 -6.35
N ILE A 65 1.72 -7.08 -6.80
CA ILE A 65 2.86 -6.82 -7.70
C ILE A 65 4.18 -7.16 -7.00
N VAL A 66 4.24 -6.89 -5.72
CA VAL A 66 5.42 -7.10 -4.89
C VAL A 66 5.51 -8.53 -4.34
N GLY A 67 4.41 -9.28 -4.35
CA GLY A 67 4.34 -10.64 -3.83
C GLY A 67 4.34 -10.71 -2.29
N LEU A 68 3.85 -9.66 -1.61
CA LEU A 68 3.73 -9.64 -0.15
C LEU A 68 2.31 -9.98 0.30
N HIS A 69 2.21 -10.82 1.32
CA HIS A 69 0.98 -10.98 2.08
C HIS A 69 0.78 -9.78 3.02
N PRO A 70 -0.45 -9.27 3.24
CA PRO A 70 -0.71 -8.17 4.16
C PRO A 70 -0.06 -8.32 5.54
N ASP A 71 -0.10 -9.53 6.11
CA ASP A 71 0.49 -9.80 7.44
C ASP A 71 2.02 -9.65 7.45
N GLN A 72 2.66 -9.78 6.29
CA GLN A 72 4.11 -9.60 6.16
C GLN A 72 4.50 -8.12 6.07
N ALA A 73 3.54 -7.21 5.87
CA ALA A 73 3.79 -5.78 5.77
C ALA A 73 4.03 -5.09 7.14
N HIS A 74 3.93 -5.83 8.23
CA HIS A 74 4.36 -5.35 9.55
C HIS A 74 5.90 -5.27 9.65
N ASP A 75 6.62 -6.16 8.95
CA ASP A 75 8.08 -6.20 8.95
C ASP A 75 8.65 -5.05 8.13
N ARG A 76 9.34 -4.13 8.81
CA ARG A 76 9.95 -2.95 8.19
C ARG A 76 10.93 -3.35 7.09
N SER A 77 11.64 -4.46 7.24
CA SER A 77 12.62 -4.96 6.26
C SER A 77 11.98 -5.40 4.94
N LYS A 78 10.70 -5.81 5.00
CA LYS A 78 9.92 -6.24 3.82
C LYS A 78 9.18 -5.09 3.15
N CYS A 79 8.79 -4.07 3.93
CA CYS A 79 8.21 -2.83 3.39
C CYS A 79 9.26 -1.79 2.98
N GLU A 80 10.50 -1.99 3.42
CA GLU A 80 11.67 -1.28 2.93
C GLU A 80 12.14 -2.00 1.67
N PHE A 81 11.58 -1.60 0.53
CA PHE A 81 12.23 -1.86 -0.75
C PHE A 81 13.53 -1.06 -0.72
N LYS A 82 14.58 -1.69 -0.17
CA LYS A 82 15.95 -1.27 -0.39
C LYS A 82 16.10 -1.24 -1.90
N TYR A 83 16.21 -0.02 -2.38
CA TYR A 83 16.13 0.39 -3.77
C TYR A 83 16.96 -0.50 -4.69
N LEU A 84 16.58 -0.47 -5.97
CA LEU A 84 17.55 -0.40 -7.08
C LEU A 84 18.95 0.10 -6.65
#